data_AF-A0A127T2V8-F1
#
_entry.id   AF-A0A127T2V8-F1
#
_cell.length_a   1.000
_cell.length_b   1.000
_cell.length_c   1.000
_cell.angle_alpha   90.00
_cell.angle_beta   90.00
_cell.angle_gamma   90.00
#
_symmetry.space_group_name_H-M   'P 1'
#
loop_
_entity.id
_entity.type
_entity.pdbx_description
1 polymer ?
#
loop_
_entity_poly.entity_id
_entity_poly.type
_entity_poly.pdbx_seq_one_letter_code
_entity_poly.pdbx_strand_id
1 'polypeptide(L)' 'PQGIIIAHKTGTSGTNEKNITAAINDIGIIILPNGNPIFISVLVSNSTEDHGVNEKIISDIAKKVWDYYAK' A
#
# COMPACT_ATOMS: atom_id res chain seq x y z
N PRO A 1 10.38 6.23 -3.67
CA PRO A 1 11.55 7.14 -3.69
C PRO A 1 12.01 7.43 -2.27
N GLN A 2 13.31 7.64 -2.03
CA GLN A 2 13.81 7.99 -0.70
C GLN A 2 13.40 9.44 -0.35
N GLY A 3 13.14 9.71 0.93
CA GLY A 3 12.81 11.06 1.42
C GLY A 3 11.37 11.52 1.22
N ILE A 4 10.47 10.64 0.76
CA ILE A 4 9.04 10.95 0.69
C ILE A 4 8.43 10.84 2.10
N ILE A 5 7.71 11.89 2.51
CA ILE A 5 6.99 11.90 3.79
C ILE A 5 5.68 11.15 3.60
N ILE A 6 5.50 10.09 4.39
CA ILE A 6 4.30 9.26 4.38
C ILE A 6 3.85 9.09 5.83
N ALA A 7 2.62 9.52 6.12
CA ALA A 7 1.94 9.18 7.37
C ALA A 7 0.95 8.06 7.08
N HIS A 8 1.12 6.88 7.68
CA HIS A 8 0.32 5.71 7.33
C HIS A 8 0.08 4.76 8.49
N LYS A 9 -0.90 3.86 8.31
CA LYS A 9 -1.21 2.77 9.23
C LYS A 9 -1.48 1.49 8.45
N THR A 10 -0.71 0.46 8.77
CA THR A 10 -0.83 -0.88 8.20
C THR A 10 -1.87 -1.73 8.94
N GLY A 11 -2.34 -2.78 8.27
CA GLY A 11 -3.13 -3.85 8.86
C GLY A 11 -2.90 -5.18 8.16
N THR A 12 -2.57 -6.22 8.93
CA THR A 12 -2.24 -7.55 8.41
C THR A 12 -3.00 -8.61 9.20
N SER A 13 -3.68 -9.52 8.51
CA SER A 13 -4.28 -10.71 9.11
C SER A 13 -3.31 -11.89 9.10
N GLY A 14 -3.68 -12.97 9.79
CA GLY A 14 -3.07 -14.28 9.53
C GLY A 14 -3.50 -14.86 8.18
N THR A 15 -2.83 -15.95 7.80
CA THR A 15 -3.20 -16.83 6.68
C THR A 15 -3.90 -18.06 7.23
N ASN A 16 -5.03 -18.45 6.63
CA ASN A 16 -5.78 -19.63 7.07
C ASN A 16 -5.24 -20.95 6.46
N GLU A 17 -5.81 -22.08 6.87
CA GLU A 17 -5.43 -23.42 6.39
C GLU A 17 -5.62 -23.64 4.88
N LYS A 18 -6.39 -22.78 4.21
CA LYS A 18 -6.59 -22.79 2.75
C LYS A 18 -5.58 -21.91 2.00
N ASN A 19 -4.53 -21.46 2.68
CA ASN A 19 -3.54 -20.52 2.16
C ASN A 19 -4.14 -19.18 1.69
N ILE A 20 -5.15 -18.69 2.41
CA ILE A 20 -5.77 -17.38 2.14
C ILE A 20 -5.37 -16.41 3.25
N THR A 21 -4.73 -15.30 2.87
CA THR A 21 -4.54 -14.14 3.75
C THR A 21 -5.73 -13.20 3.60
N ALA A 22 -6.49 -13.01 4.68
CA ALA A 22 -7.73 -12.23 4.64
C ALA A 22 -7.48 -10.74 4.34
N ALA A 23 -6.40 -10.18 4.87
CA ALA A 23 -6.05 -8.77 4.67
C ALA A 23 -4.53 -8.52 4.77
N ILE A 24 -3.98 -7.83 3.77
CA ILE A 24 -2.76 -7.04 3.87
C ILE A 24 -3.10 -5.67 3.31
N ASN A 25 -3.11 -4.67 4.19
CA ASN A 25 -3.61 -3.34 3.90
C ASN A 25 -2.61 -2.27 4.33
N ASP A 26 -2.61 -1.15 3.60
CA ASP A 26 -1.96 0.07 4.05
C ASP A 26 -2.79 1.29 3.66
N ILE A 27 -2.93 2.22 4.60
CA ILE A 27 -3.74 3.43 4.46
C ILE A 27 -2.92 4.62 4.93
N GLY A 28 -2.84 5.67 4.13
CA GLY A 28 -2.02 6.82 4.49
C GLY A 28 -2.17 8.05 3.63
N ILE A 29 -1.32 9.02 3.96
CA ILE A 29 -1.17 10.31 3.31
C ILE A 29 0.28 10.40 2.80
N ILE A 30 0.44 10.61 1.50
CA ILE A 30 1.73 10.85 0.85
C ILE A 30 1.84 12.36 0.58
N ILE A 31 2.91 12.99 1.05
CA ILE A 31 3.16 14.42 0.78
C ILE A 31 3.99 14.55 -0.50
N LEU A 32 3.44 15.24 -1.51
CA LEU A 32 4.13 15.53 -2.76
C LEU A 32 5.22 16.61 -2.58
N PRO A 33 6.17 16.72 -3.52
CA PRO A 33 7.22 17.76 -3.45
C PRO A 33 6.69 19.20 -3.41
N ASN A 34 5.51 19.45 -4.01
CA ASN A 34 4.82 20.74 -3.97
C ASN A 34 4.01 20.96 -2.67
N GLY A 35 4.04 20.03 -1.72
CA GLY A 35 3.32 20.09 -0.45
C GLY A 35 1.88 19.54 -0.50
N ASN A 36 1.34 19.21 -1.68
CA ASN A 36 -0.02 18.70 -1.78
C ASN A 36 -0.13 17.26 -1.27
N PRO A 37 -1.20 16.90 -0.54
CA PRO A 37 -1.39 15.55 -0.04
C PRO A 37 -2.05 14.64 -1.09
N ILE A 38 -1.63 13.37 -1.12
CA ILE A 38 -2.37 12.26 -1.71
C ILE A 38 -2.89 11.40 -0.57
N PHE A 39 -4.21 11.19 -0.52
CA PHE A 39 -4.84 10.24 0.39
C PHE A 39 -5.02 8.91 -0.35
N ILE A 40 -4.51 7.81 0.20
CA ILE A 40 -4.55 6.51 -0.46
C ILE A 40 -4.85 5.40 0.54
N SER A 41 -5.65 4.43 0.10
CA SER A 41 -5.98 3.21 0.83
C SER A 41 -5.89 2.05 -0.15
N VAL A 42 -5.05 1.07 0.14
CA VAL A 42 -4.94 -0.16 -0.65
C VAL A 42 -5.25 -1.35 0.25
N LEU A 43 -6.25 -2.13 -0.15
CA LEU A 43 -6.68 -3.31 0.58
C LEU A 43 -6.49 -4.54 -0.30
N VAL A 44 -5.51 -5.37 0.05
CA VAL A 44 -5.31 -6.67 -0.61
C VAL A 44 -6.05 -7.71 0.23
N SER A 45 -7.20 -8.15 -0.26
CA SER A 45 -8.13 -9.00 0.48
C SER A 45 -8.26 -10.40 -0.13
N ASN A 46 -8.44 -11.41 0.74
CA ASN A 46 -8.59 -12.82 0.36
C ASN A 46 -7.53 -13.29 -0.65
N SER A 47 -6.28 -12.91 -0.42
CA SER A 47 -5.19 -13.22 -1.34
C SER A 47 -4.67 -14.64 -1.15
N THR A 48 -4.37 -15.31 -2.24
CA THR A 48 -3.60 -16.57 -2.28
C THR A 48 -2.11 -16.35 -2.56
N GLU A 49 -1.70 -15.10 -2.77
CA GLU A 49 -0.30 -14.71 -2.97
C GLU A 49 0.47 -14.73 -1.65
N ASP A 50 1.79 -14.81 -1.73
CA ASP A 50 2.64 -14.68 -0.55
C ASP A 50 2.66 -13.25 0.03
N HIS A 51 3.16 -13.11 1.26
CA HIS A 51 3.20 -11.83 1.95
C HIS A 51 3.97 -10.75 1.17
N GLY A 52 5.10 -11.10 0.56
CA GLY A 52 5.94 -10.15 -0.16
C GLY A 52 5.28 -9.64 -1.44
N VAL A 53 4.58 -10.51 -2.18
CA VAL A 53 3.79 -10.15 -3.35
C VAL A 53 2.63 -9.24 -2.96
N ASN A 54 1.93 -9.52 -1.85
CA ASN A 54 0.86 -8.67 -1.35
C ASN A 54 1.35 -7.26 -0.96
N GLU A 55 2.49 -7.15 -0.27
CA GLU A 55 3.13 -5.85 0.01
C GLU A 55 3.59 -5.15 -1.28
N LYS A 56 4.09 -5.93 -2.25
CA LYS A 56 4.52 -5.40 -3.54
C LYS A 56 3.35 -4.77 -4.30
N ILE A 57 2.17 -5.41 -4.32
CA ILE A 57 0.94 -4.87 -4.92
C ILE A 57 0.64 -3.48 -4.35
N ILE A 58 0.69 -3.32 -3.02
CA ILE A 58 0.48 -2.04 -2.35
C ILE A 58 1.52 -1.01 -2.81
N SER A 59 2.80 -1.39 -2.80
CA SER A 59 3.90 -0.50 -3.17
C SER A 59 3.85 -0.04 -4.64
N ASP A 60 3.48 -0.95 -5.54
CA ASP A 60 3.39 -0.68 -6.98
C ASP A 60 2.23 0.27 -7.28
N ILE A 61 1.07 0.05 -6.64
CA ILE A 61 -0.09 0.94 -6.76
C ILE A 61 0.26 2.33 -6.22
N ALA A 62 0.81 2.42 -5.00
CA ALA A 62 1.21 3.69 -4.40
C ALA A 62 2.22 4.44 -5.27
N LYS A 63 3.19 3.72 -5.86
CA LYS A 63 4.17 4.31 -6.79
C LYS A 63 3.51 4.85 -8.06
N LYS A 64 2.58 4.11 -8.66
CA LYS A 64 1.85 4.55 -9.86
C LYS A 64 1.01 5.79 -9.60
N VAL A 65 0.34 5.85 -8.45
CA VAL A 65 -0.43 7.02 -8.01
C VAL A 65 0.50 8.22 -7.80
N TRP A 66 1.61 8.03 -7.08
CA TRP A 66 2.60 9.09 -6.88
C TRP A 66 3.17 9.60 -8.22
N ASP A 67 3.54 8.71 -9.14
CA ASP A 67 4.07 9.06 -10.47
C ASP A 67 3.08 9.87 -11.31
N TYR A 68 1.77 9.66 -11.11
CA TYR A 68 0.73 10.38 -11.81
C TYR A 68 0.59 11.82 -11.30
N TYR A 69 0.59 12.00 -9.97
CA TYR A 69 0.35 13.30 -9.32
C TYR A 69 1.61 14.12 -9.04
N ALA A 70 2.79 13.51 -9.05
CA ALA A 70 4.07 14.21 -8.87
C ALA A 70 4.59 14.92 -10.14
N LYS A 71 3.80 14.89 -11.23
CA LYS A 71 4.08 15.63 -12.46
C LYS A 71 3.81 17.13 -12.32
#